data_AF-A0A960MLV0-F1
#
_entry.id   AF-A0A960MLV0-F1
#
_cell.length_a   1.000
_cell.length_b   1.000
_cell.length_c   1.000
_cell.angle_alpha   90.00
_cell.angle_beta   90.00
_cell.angle_gamma   90.00
#
_symmetry.space_group_name_H-M   'P 1'
#
loop_
_entity.id
_entity.type
_entity.pdbx_description
1 polymer ?
#
loop_
_entity_poly.entity_id
_entity_poly.type
_entity_poly.pdbx_seq_one_letter_code
_entity_poly.pdbx_strand_id
1 'polypeptide(L)'
;MMPLNGMIPREKLFKPAEIVAVKISPQTHQKGYLKCEPDGTMNLFVGERQLTFFQEPAIHRFLWTEDEKTILFVKDVGGSRDYHVMGVDLETAKITDYTQGFDRVLGKIYGLVGSKAILGIAG
;
A
#
# COMPACT_ATOMS: atom_id res chain seq x y z
N MET A 1 16.27 -39.26 18.49
CA MET A 1 15.82 -37.99 17.90
C MET A 1 16.02 -38.11 16.40
N MET A 2 14.96 -38.27 15.61
CA MET A 2 15.09 -38.35 14.15
C MET A 2 15.44 -36.96 13.59
N PRO A 3 16.31 -36.84 12.57
CA PRO A 3 16.59 -35.56 11.95
C PRO A 3 15.31 -35.05 11.27
N LEU A 4 15.02 -33.76 11.47
CA LEU A 4 13.93 -33.01 10.85
C LEU A 4 14.19 -32.84 9.34
N ASN A 5 14.27 -33.94 8.61
CA ASN A 5 14.40 -33.93 7.15
C ASN A 5 13.04 -33.51 6.57
N GLY A 6 12.87 -32.21 6.33
CA GLY A 6 11.71 -31.66 5.63
C GLY A 6 11.11 -30.37 6.20
N MET A 7 11.59 -29.84 7.33
CA MET A 7 11.11 -28.54 7.81
C MET A 7 11.82 -27.37 7.12
N ILE A 8 11.04 -26.37 6.73
CA ILE A 8 11.58 -25.09 6.25
C ILE A 8 12.28 -24.41 7.44
N PRO A 9 13.54 -23.97 7.30
CA PRO A 9 14.24 -23.25 8.36
C PRO A 9 13.46 -22.02 8.83
N ARG A 10 13.43 -21.78 10.14
CA ARG A 10 12.64 -20.71 10.76
C ARG A 10 13.00 -19.35 10.16
N GLU A 11 14.28 -19.08 9.97
CA GLU A 11 14.79 -17.87 9.36
C GLU A 11 14.31 -17.65 7.93
N LYS A 12 14.01 -18.72 7.18
CA LYS A 12 13.42 -18.61 5.84
C LYS A 12 11.91 -18.37 5.90
N LEU A 13 11.22 -18.99 6.85
CA LEU A 13 9.77 -18.84 7.01
C LEU A 13 9.38 -17.46 7.54
N PHE A 14 10.18 -16.89 8.44
CA PHE A 14 9.93 -15.59 9.06
C PHE A 14 10.73 -14.44 8.43
N LYS A 15 11.40 -14.66 7.28
CA LYS A 15 12.00 -13.57 6.52
C LYS A 15 10.86 -12.64 6.04
N PRO A 16 10.92 -11.32 6.31
CA PRO A 16 9.96 -10.37 5.79
C PRO A 16 9.92 -10.44 4.26
N ALA A 17 8.73 -10.34 3.69
CA ALA A 17 8.57 -10.22 2.26
C ALA A 17 9.11 -8.86 1.82
N GLU A 18 10.01 -8.83 0.84
CA GLU A 18 10.55 -7.57 0.28
C GLU A 18 9.50 -6.84 -0.57
N ILE A 19 8.53 -7.57 -1.13
CA ILE A 19 7.42 -7.05 -1.93
C ILE A 19 6.12 -7.73 -1.47
N VAL A 20 5.11 -6.95 -1.09
CA VAL A 20 3.87 -7.47 -0.46
C VAL A 20 2.60 -7.24 -1.27
N ALA A 21 2.65 -6.43 -2.33
CA ALA A 21 1.55 -6.24 -3.27
C ALA A 21 2.09 -5.77 -4.62
N VAL A 22 1.62 -6.38 -5.71
CA VAL A 22 1.98 -5.99 -7.08
C VAL A 22 0.69 -5.82 -7.89
N LYS A 23 0.57 -4.73 -8.65
CA LYS A 23 -0.57 -4.45 -9.52
C LYS A 23 -0.11 -3.81 -10.82
N ILE A 24 -0.76 -4.19 -11.91
CA ILE A 24 -0.53 -3.61 -13.23
C ILE A 24 -1.53 -2.48 -13.46
N SER A 25 -1.07 -1.37 -14.02
CA SER A 25 -1.92 -0.23 -14.36
C SER A 25 -2.86 -0.56 -15.55
N PRO A 26 -4.07 0.00 -15.58
CA PRO A 26 -5.14 -0.45 -16.50
C PRO A 26 -4.91 -0.14 -17.99
N GLN A 27 -4.15 0.90 -18.33
CA GLN A 27 -3.95 1.38 -19.70
C GLN A 27 -2.50 1.21 -20.18
N THR A 28 -1.52 1.68 -19.41
CA THR A 28 -0.09 1.65 -19.82
C THR A 28 0.67 0.42 -19.34
N HIS A 29 0.01 -0.48 -18.62
CA HIS A 29 0.58 -1.72 -18.06
C HIS A 29 1.84 -1.50 -17.20
N GLN A 30 1.92 -0.37 -16.50
CA GLN A 30 2.99 -0.10 -15.55
C GLN A 30 2.87 -0.98 -14.32
N LYS A 31 4.01 -1.45 -13.81
CA LYS A 31 4.07 -2.27 -12.60
C LYS A 31 4.16 -1.38 -11.36
N GLY A 32 3.07 -1.31 -10.60
CA GLY A 32 3.04 -0.73 -9.26
C GLY A 32 3.26 -1.79 -8.20
N TYR A 33 4.02 -1.49 -7.14
CA TYR A 33 4.22 -2.43 -6.04
C TYR A 33 4.54 -1.74 -4.72
N LEU A 34 4.25 -2.44 -3.62
CA LEU A 34 4.70 -2.07 -2.28
C LEU A 34 6.00 -2.82 -1.97
N LYS A 35 7.07 -2.06 -1.78
CA LYS A 35 8.32 -2.57 -1.23
C LYS A 35 8.27 -2.44 0.30
N CYS A 36 8.58 -3.52 1.00
CA CYS A 36 8.65 -3.54 2.46
C CYS A 36 10.11 -3.67 2.90
N GLU A 37 10.51 -2.81 3.82
CA GLU A 37 11.82 -2.87 4.46
C GLU A 37 11.76 -3.81 5.70
N PRO A 38 12.92 -4.26 6.24
CA PRO A 38 12.95 -5.20 7.37
C PRO A 38 12.27 -4.71 8.64
N ASP A 39 12.15 -3.39 8.81
CA ASP A 39 11.46 -2.73 9.93
C ASP A 39 9.92 -2.67 9.76
N GLY A 40 9.40 -3.17 8.62
CA GLY A 40 7.98 -3.14 8.29
C GLY A 40 7.51 -1.86 7.58
N THR A 41 8.41 -0.90 7.35
CA THR A 41 8.12 0.30 6.57
C THR A 41 7.78 -0.09 5.13
N MET A 42 6.71 0.48 4.57
CA MET A 42 6.26 0.18 3.21
C MET A 42 6.16 1.44 2.36
N ASN A 43 6.73 1.38 1.17
CA ASN A 43 6.65 2.46 0.20
C ASN A 43 6.19 1.95 -1.16
N LEU A 44 5.44 2.81 -1.85
CA LEU A 44 4.88 2.53 -3.16
C LEU A 44 5.90 2.89 -4.25
N PHE A 45 6.06 1.99 -5.19
CA PHE A 45 6.90 2.13 -6.37
C PHE A 45 6.09 1.92 -7.64
N VAL A 46 6.50 2.58 -8.72
CA VAL A 46 6.07 2.30 -10.09
C VAL A 46 7.32 2.08 -10.94
N GLY A 47 7.51 0.87 -11.44
CA GLY A 47 8.78 0.47 -12.05
C GLY A 47 9.94 0.62 -11.07
N GLU A 48 10.93 1.46 -11.40
CA GLU A 48 12.06 1.78 -10.51
C GLU A 48 11.84 3.06 -9.69
N ARG A 49 10.77 3.81 -9.97
CA ARG A 49 10.50 5.09 -9.31
C ARG A 49 9.78 4.86 -7.97
N GLN A 50 10.39 5.33 -6.88
CA GLN A 50 9.75 5.44 -5.58
C GLN A 50 8.81 6.65 -5.55
N LEU A 51 7.55 6.46 -5.13
CA LEU A 51 6.53 7.51 -5.08
C LEU A 51 6.26 8.01 -3.66
N THR A 52 6.44 7.15 -2.65
CA THR A 52 6.23 7.52 -1.24
C THR A 52 7.51 7.31 -0.45
N PHE A 53 7.66 8.07 0.63
CA PHE A 53 8.86 8.04 1.49
C PHE A 53 8.47 8.00 2.98
N PHE A 54 7.50 7.16 3.32
CA PHE A 54 7.09 6.96 4.71
C PHE A 54 8.21 6.31 5.51
N GLN A 55 8.30 6.70 6.78
CA GLN A 55 9.20 6.14 7.80
C GLN A 55 8.46 5.30 8.84
N GLU A 56 7.14 5.18 8.67
CA GLU A 56 6.28 4.40 9.57
C GLU A 56 5.51 3.34 8.77
N PRO A 57 5.26 2.16 9.34
CA PRO A 57 4.61 1.04 8.67
C PRO A 57 3.19 1.30 8.11
N ALA A 58 2.85 0.37 7.21
CA ALA A 58 1.54 -0.07 6.75
C ALA A 58 0.75 0.81 5.76
N ILE A 59 1.22 0.84 4.51
CA ILE A 59 0.28 0.88 3.39
C ILE A 59 -0.38 -0.50 3.29
N HIS A 60 -1.67 -0.59 3.62
CA HIS A 60 -2.41 -1.86 3.64
C HIS A 60 -2.83 -2.34 2.24
N ARG A 61 -3.12 -1.40 1.36
CA ARG A 61 -3.60 -1.66 -0.01
C ARG A 61 -3.38 -0.43 -0.85
N PHE A 62 -3.10 -0.62 -2.13
CA PHE A 62 -3.15 0.42 -3.14
C PHE A 62 -3.97 -0.01 -4.36
N LEU A 63 -4.43 0.96 -5.14
CA LEU A 63 -5.25 0.78 -6.34
C LEU A 63 -4.88 1.85 -7.37
N TRP A 64 -4.76 1.45 -8.63
CA TRP A 64 -4.62 2.36 -9.76
C TRP A 64 -5.98 3.01 -10.06
N THR A 65 -6.05 4.33 -10.20
CA THR A 65 -7.21 4.97 -10.83
C THR A 65 -7.26 4.63 -12.32
N GLU A 66 -8.45 4.62 -12.92
CA GLU A 66 -8.59 4.27 -14.35
C GLU A 66 -7.88 5.25 -15.28
N ASP A 67 -7.77 6.52 -14.88
CA ASP A 67 -7.07 7.57 -15.66
C ASP A 67 -5.55 7.53 -15.51
N GLU A 68 -5.00 6.64 -14.69
CA GLU A 68 -3.58 6.49 -14.40
C GLU A 68 -2.87 7.78 -13.98
N LYS A 69 -3.58 8.70 -13.33
CA LYS A 69 -2.98 9.92 -12.77
C LYS A 69 -2.68 9.80 -11.29
N THR A 70 -3.40 8.92 -10.60
CA THR A 70 -3.30 8.78 -9.15
C THR A 70 -3.26 7.31 -8.77
N ILE A 71 -2.51 6.99 -7.73
CA ILE A 71 -2.68 5.73 -7.00
C ILE A 71 -3.34 6.05 -5.67
N LEU A 72 -4.50 5.46 -5.43
CA LEU A 72 -5.16 5.50 -4.14
C LEU A 72 -4.61 4.41 -3.24
N PHE A 73 -4.45 4.70 -1.95
CA PHE A 73 -3.99 3.73 -0.98
C PHE A 73 -4.57 3.96 0.40
N VAL A 74 -4.60 2.92 1.21
CA VAL A 74 -4.99 2.98 2.62
C VAL A 74 -3.75 2.86 3.47
N LYS A 75 -3.50 3.85 4.32
CA LYS A 75 -2.32 3.90 5.21
C LYS A 75 -2.77 3.93 6.67
N ASP A 76 -2.13 3.13 7.51
CA ASP A 76 -2.21 3.30 8.97
C ASP A 76 -1.39 4.53 9.40
N VAL A 77 -2.02 5.47 10.09
CA VAL A 77 -1.37 6.68 10.63
C VAL A 77 -1.12 6.46 12.12
N GLY A 78 0.13 6.60 12.56
CA GLY A 78 0.49 6.40 13.97
C GLY A 78 0.43 4.95 14.47
N GLY A 79 0.15 3.97 13.60
CA GLY A 79 0.16 2.53 13.93
C GLY A 79 -0.97 2.09 14.85
N SER A 80 -2.02 2.90 15.00
CA SER A 80 -3.17 2.64 15.87
C SER A 80 -4.39 2.06 15.14
N ARG A 81 -4.18 1.54 13.92
CA ARG A 81 -5.25 1.15 12.98
C ARG A 81 -6.10 2.36 12.60
N ASP A 82 -5.42 3.49 12.39
CA ASP A 82 -6.03 4.72 11.91
C ASP A 82 -5.84 4.78 10.39
N TYR A 83 -6.76 4.13 9.69
CA TYR A 83 -6.66 3.80 8.28
C TYR A 83 -7.19 4.94 7.41
N HIS A 84 -6.31 5.87 7.10
CA HIS A 84 -6.60 6.99 6.21
C HIS A 84 -6.62 6.55 4.75
N VAL A 85 -7.53 7.14 3.97
CA VAL A 85 -7.56 6.99 2.51
C VAL A 85 -6.75 8.11 1.90
N MET A 86 -5.65 7.75 1.27
CA MET A 86 -4.70 8.68 0.65
C MET A 86 -4.61 8.47 -0.85
N GLY A 87 -4.05 9.44 -1.56
CA GLY A 87 -3.69 9.35 -2.97
C GLY A 87 -2.32 9.93 -3.22
N VAL A 88 -1.59 9.36 -4.17
CA VAL A 88 -0.36 9.95 -4.71
C VAL A 88 -0.54 10.25 -6.19
N ASP A 89 -0.26 11.49 -6.56
CA ASP A 89 -0.23 11.93 -7.95
C ASP A 89 1.05 11.41 -8.64
N LEU A 90 0.91 10.78 -9.80
CA LEU A 90 2.03 10.09 -10.47
C LEU A 90 3.00 11.03 -11.18
N GLU A 91 2.56 12.23 -11.55
CA GLU A 91 3.41 13.22 -12.17
C GLU A 91 4.29 13.89 -11.10
N THR A 92 3.64 14.45 -10.08
CA THR A 92 4.24 15.31 -9.06
C THR A 92 4.75 14.57 -7.83
N ALA A 93 4.37 13.30 -7.64
CA ALA A 93 4.56 12.53 -6.40
C ALA A 93 3.91 13.18 -5.16
N LYS A 94 2.99 14.14 -5.34
CA LYS A 94 2.28 14.77 -4.24
C LYS A 94 1.32 13.79 -3.59
N ILE A 95 1.42 13.65 -2.27
CA ILE A 95 0.50 12.86 -1.46
C ILE A 95 -0.64 13.75 -0.93
N THR A 96 -1.86 13.25 -1.01
CA THR A 96 -3.07 13.89 -0.46
C THR A 96 -3.77 12.91 0.48
N ASP A 97 -4.16 13.37 1.67
CA ASP A 97 -5.04 12.63 2.57
C ASP A 97 -6.49 13.09 2.36
N TYR A 98 -7.33 12.20 1.83
CA TYR A 98 -8.74 12.50 1.55
C TYR A 98 -9.64 12.39 2.78
N THR A 99 -9.10 11.87 3.88
CA THR A 99 -9.77 11.69 5.16
C THR A 99 -9.17 12.60 6.24
N GLN A 100 -8.45 13.64 5.82
CA GLN A 100 -7.89 14.62 6.75
C GLN A 100 -9.01 15.31 7.55
N GLY A 101 -8.79 15.46 8.86
CA GLY A 101 -9.71 16.15 9.77
C GLY A 101 -10.76 15.26 10.43
N PHE A 102 -10.74 13.95 10.14
CA PHE A 102 -11.47 12.96 10.92
C PHE A 102 -10.62 12.52 12.13
N ASP A 103 -11.24 12.31 13.29
CA ASP A 103 -10.51 11.98 14.53
C ASP A 103 -9.89 10.57 14.50
N ARG A 104 -10.65 9.59 14.01
CA ARG A 104 -10.21 8.22 13.77
C ARG A 104 -10.87 7.73 12.50
N VAL A 105 -10.11 7.02 11.67
CA VAL A 105 -10.53 6.59 10.34
C VAL A 105 -10.37 5.08 10.23
N LEU A 106 -11.43 4.40 9.83
CA LEU A 106 -11.40 2.99 9.41
C LEU A 106 -11.70 2.89 7.93
N GLY A 107 -10.89 3.58 7.12
CA GLY A 107 -11.06 3.73 5.69
C GLY A 107 -10.89 2.41 4.94
N LYS A 108 -11.79 2.16 3.99
CA LYS A 108 -11.73 1.04 3.06
C LYS A 108 -12.07 1.50 1.66
N ILE A 109 -11.35 0.97 0.67
CA ILE A 109 -11.67 1.14 -0.74
C ILE A 109 -12.32 -0.15 -1.24
N TYR A 110 -13.60 -0.08 -1.63
CA TYR A 110 -14.39 -1.23 -2.10
C TYR A 110 -14.31 -1.42 -3.61
N GLY A 111 -14.13 -0.33 -4.36
CA GLY A 111 -14.07 -0.39 -5.81
C GLY A 111 -13.73 0.94 -6.44
N LEU A 112 -13.47 0.89 -7.74
CA LEU A 112 -13.25 2.04 -8.60
C LEU A 112 -14.27 1.98 -9.74
N VAL A 113 -14.78 3.14 -10.13
CA VAL A 113 -15.69 3.30 -11.28
C VAL A 113 -15.28 4.59 -12.00
N GLY A 114 -14.61 4.47 -13.14
CA GLY A 114 -14.04 5.64 -13.80
C GLY A 114 -12.97 6.30 -12.92
N SER A 115 -13.11 7.62 -12.75
CA SER A 115 -12.29 8.42 -11.83
C SER A 115 -12.82 8.48 -10.39
N LYS A 116 -13.84 7.68 -10.05
CA LYS A 116 -14.46 7.68 -8.71
C LYS A 116 -14.04 6.44 -7.93
N ALA A 117 -13.90 6.60 -6.62
CA ALA A 117 -13.69 5.52 -5.67
C ALA A 117 -14.91 5.32 -4.78
N ILE A 118 -15.30 4.07 -4.54
CA ILE A 118 -16.31 3.71 -3.54
C ILE A 118 -15.58 3.47 -2.23
N LEU A 119 -15.79 4.37 -1.28
CA LEU A 119 -15.13 4.38 0.02
C LEU A 119 -16.14 4.03 1.12
N GLY A 120 -15.70 3.20 2.07
CA GLY A 120 -16.33 3.14 3.39
C GLY A 120 -15.43 3.85 4.38
N ILE A 121 -16.00 4.80 5.12
CA ILE A 121 -15.34 5.50 6.20
C ILE A 121 -16.20 5.30 7.43
N ALA A 122 -15.60 4.76 8.50
CA ALA A 122 -16.18 4.77 9.84
C ALA A 122 -15.21 5.51 10.75
N GLY A 123 -15.73 6.34 11.64
CA GLY A 123 -14.98 7.07 12.66
C GLY A 123 -15.56 6.83 14.05
#